data_AF-A0A1J4UWY0-F1
#
_entry.id   AF-A0A1J4UWY0-F1
#
_cell.length_a   1.000
_cell.length_b   1.000
_cell.length_c   1.000
_cell.angle_alpha   90.00
_cell.angle_beta   90.00
_cell.angle_gamma   90.00
#
_symmetry.space_group_name_H-M   'P 1'
#
loop_
_entity.id
_entity.type
_entity.pdbx_description
1 polymer ?
#
loop_
_entity_poly.entity_id
_entity_poly.type
_entity_poly.pdbx_seq_one_letter_code
_entity_poly.pdbx_strand_id
1 'polypeptide(L)'
;MDTLNELSFVIRVLVFSYVLFWLYITFRDSQALFGLATIAMGYILFLHGISVVLVVCFFVFFVMFGSHLQMLMLFGLMPLLGLQHGGHRFYNPEKERKVMQDAQAKLGRGEQITQYEEYVMQQNGAGMASGQAEEEMARRRMGG
;
A
#
# COMPACT_ATOMS: atom_id res chain seq x y z
N MET A 1 4.55 42.17 -19.81
CA MET A 1 3.71 40.95 -19.90
C MET A 1 4.48 39.75 -19.38
N ASP A 2 5.80 39.68 -19.56
CA ASP A 2 6.62 38.56 -19.10
C ASP A 2 6.64 38.38 -17.57
N THR A 3 6.71 39.46 -16.80
CA THR A 3 6.65 39.41 -15.32
C THR A 3 5.34 38.86 -14.76
N LEU A 4 4.20 39.09 -15.43
CA LEU A 4 2.91 38.52 -15.04
C LEU A 4 2.85 37.02 -15.35
N ASN A 5 3.48 36.58 -16.45
CA ASN A 5 3.57 35.17 -16.81
C ASN A 5 4.55 34.41 -15.90
N GLU A 6 5.69 35.00 -15.56
CA GLU A 6 6.63 34.44 -14.57
C GLU A 6 5.98 34.30 -13.21
N LEU A 7 5.27 35.34 -12.75
CA LEU A 7 4.53 35.29 -11.49
C LEU A 7 3.47 34.18 -11.53
N SER A 8 2.73 34.04 -12.63
CA SER A 8 1.75 32.94 -12.78
C SER A 8 2.41 31.57 -12.75
N PHE A 9 3.61 31.42 -13.28
CA PHE A 9 4.36 30.17 -13.25
C PHE A 9 4.82 29.82 -11.83
N VAL A 10 5.39 30.79 -11.11
CA VAL A 10 5.81 30.59 -9.70
C VAL A 10 4.63 30.18 -8.82
N ILE A 11 3.47 30.83 -8.99
CA ILE A 11 2.26 30.47 -8.25
C ILE A 11 1.81 29.03 -8.59
N ARG A 12 1.88 28.60 -9.86
CA ARG A 12 1.55 27.21 -10.24
C ARG A 12 2.46 26.20 -9.54
N VAL A 13 3.76 26.49 -9.47
CA VAL A 13 4.73 25.62 -8.80
C VAL A 13 4.48 25.55 -7.29
N LEU A 14 4.17 26.68 -6.65
CA LEU A 14 3.82 26.72 -5.22
C LEU A 14 2.56 25.93 -4.92
N VAL A 15 1.50 26.11 -5.71
CA VAL A 15 0.24 25.37 -5.56
C VAL A 15 0.45 23.88 -5.83
N PHE A 16 1.23 23.53 -6.85
CA PHE A 16 1.58 22.14 -7.14
C PHE A 16 2.27 21.49 -5.95
N SER A 17 3.31 22.13 -5.41
CA SER A 17 4.07 21.65 -4.26
C SER A 17 3.17 21.46 -3.02
N TYR A 18 2.28 22.43 -2.75
CA TYR A 18 1.33 22.34 -1.64
C TYR A 18 0.36 21.16 -1.78
N VAL A 19 -0.22 20.97 -2.96
CA VAL A 19 -1.13 19.83 -3.20
C VAL A 19 -0.39 18.50 -3.18
N LEU A 20 0.84 18.46 -3.70
CA LEU A 20 1.67 17.27 -3.72
C LEU A 20 2.03 16.81 -2.30
N PHE A 21 2.30 17.76 -1.39
CA PHE A 21 2.46 17.48 0.03
C PHE A 21 1.22 16.82 0.64
N TRP A 22 0.02 17.35 0.36
CA TRP A 22 -1.22 16.76 0.83
C TRP A 22 -1.50 15.37 0.24
N LEU A 23 -1.24 15.19 -1.06
CA LEU A 23 -1.35 13.88 -1.72
C LEU A 23 -0.39 12.87 -1.10
N TYR A 24 0.83 13.27 -0.78
CA TYR A 24 1.82 12.40 -0.15
C TYR A 24 1.36 11.93 1.23
N ILE A 25 0.83 12.83 2.05
CA ILE A 25 0.27 12.46 3.37
C ILE A 25 -0.94 11.54 3.19
N THR A 26 -1.83 11.85 2.25
CA THR A 26 -3.08 11.10 2.05
C THR A 26 -2.83 9.69 1.52
N PHE A 27 -1.86 9.51 0.63
CA PHE A 27 -1.57 8.23 -0.02
C PHE A 27 -0.24 7.61 0.43
N ARG A 28 0.21 7.91 1.65
CA ARG A 28 1.50 7.45 2.19
C ARG A 28 1.71 5.95 2.02
N ASP A 29 0.68 5.14 2.24
CA ASP A 29 0.79 3.67 2.19
C ASP A 29 0.41 3.09 0.82
N SER A 30 0.00 3.92 -0.15
CA SER A 30 -0.32 3.50 -1.52
C SER A 30 0.42 4.34 -2.55
N GLN A 31 1.66 3.95 -2.83
CA GLN A 31 2.53 4.63 -3.80
C GLN A 31 1.92 4.70 -5.22
N ALA A 32 1.13 3.70 -5.61
CA ALA A 32 0.46 3.69 -6.92
C ALA A 32 -0.62 4.78 -7.02
N LEU A 33 -1.45 4.94 -5.99
CA LEU A 33 -2.45 6.03 -5.94
C LEU A 33 -1.79 7.39 -5.88
N PHE A 34 -0.73 7.52 -5.08
CA PHE A 34 0.06 8.74 -5.01
C PHE A 34 0.61 9.15 -6.38
N GLY A 35 1.22 8.21 -7.11
CA GLY A 35 1.77 8.46 -8.44
C GLY A 35 0.70 8.89 -9.44
N LEU A 36 -0.43 8.19 -9.48
CA LEU A 36 -1.53 8.49 -10.40
C LEU A 36 -2.17 9.85 -10.09
N ALA A 37 -2.41 10.15 -8.81
CA ALA A 37 -2.94 11.44 -8.36
C ALA A 37 -1.96 12.59 -8.68
N THR A 38 -0.65 12.36 -8.52
CA THR A 38 0.38 13.36 -8.83
C THR A 38 0.42 13.68 -10.34
N ILE A 39 0.35 12.65 -11.19
CA ILE A 39 0.30 12.84 -12.65
C ILE A 39 -0.97 13.60 -13.05
N ALA A 40 -2.13 13.22 -12.51
CA ALA A 40 -3.40 13.90 -12.77
C ALA A 40 -3.36 15.37 -12.33
N MET A 41 -2.78 15.67 -11.16
CA MET A 41 -2.63 17.03 -10.66
C MET A 41 -1.69 17.87 -11.53
N GLY A 42 -0.56 17.28 -11.96
CA GLY A 42 0.38 17.92 -12.88
C GLY A 42 -0.31 18.27 -14.21
N TYR A 43 -1.11 17.34 -14.75
CA TYR A 43 -1.88 17.58 -15.97
C TYR A 43 -2.83 18.79 -15.80
N ILE A 44 -3.60 18.84 -14.70
CA ILE A 44 -4.54 19.94 -14.43
C ILE A 44 -3.81 21.29 -14.37
N LEU A 45 -2.74 21.39 -13.57
CA LEU A 45 -2.06 22.67 -13.34
C LEU A 45 -1.27 23.19 -14.54
N PHE A 46 -0.64 22.30 -15.32
CA PHE A 46 0.22 22.72 -16.43
C PHE A 46 -0.54 22.86 -17.74
N LEU A 47 -1.52 22.00 -18.05
CA LEU A 47 -2.27 22.05 -19.31
C LEU A 47 -3.57 22.87 -19.23
N HIS A 48 -4.29 22.83 -18.11
CA HIS A 48 -5.53 23.60 -17.93
C HIS A 48 -5.34 24.90 -17.15
N GLY A 49 -4.13 25.14 -16.62
CA GLY A 49 -3.80 26.30 -15.80
C GLY A 49 -4.33 26.19 -14.36
N ILE A 50 -4.23 27.29 -13.60
CA ILE A 50 -4.80 27.35 -12.23
C ILE A 50 -6.31 27.56 -12.33
N SER A 51 -7.03 26.54 -12.80
CA SER A 51 -8.48 26.51 -12.63
C SER A 51 -8.78 26.15 -11.19
N VAL A 52 -9.15 27.15 -10.39
CA VAL A 52 -9.48 26.99 -8.96
C VAL A 52 -10.54 25.91 -8.77
N VAL A 53 -11.53 25.85 -9.66
CA VAL A 53 -12.60 24.84 -9.63
C VAL A 53 -12.03 23.43 -9.79
N LEU A 54 -11.15 23.20 -10.77
CA LEU A 54 -10.56 21.87 -10.98
C LEU A 54 -9.64 21.47 -9.82
N VAL A 55 -8.86 22.41 -9.28
CA VAL A 55 -7.98 22.17 -8.13
C VAL A 55 -8.79 21.83 -6.88
N VAL A 56 -9.89 22.54 -6.62
CA VAL A 56 -10.77 22.28 -5.48
C VAL A 56 -11.50 20.95 -5.66
N CYS A 57 -12.05 20.66 -6.84
CA CYS A 57 -12.66 19.35 -7.12
C CYS A 57 -11.65 18.21 -6.94
N PHE A 58 -10.43 18.37 -7.44
CA PHE A 58 -9.36 17.40 -7.24
C PHE A 58 -9.04 17.22 -5.75
N PHE A 59 -8.91 18.32 -5.01
CA PHE A 59 -8.64 18.26 -3.57
C PHE A 59 -9.75 17.55 -2.82
N VAL A 60 -11.02 17.86 -3.07
CA VAL A 60 -12.15 17.15 -2.45
C VAL A 60 -12.11 15.67 -2.81
N PHE A 61 -11.91 15.33 -4.08
CA PHE A 61 -11.93 13.94 -4.54
C PHE A 61 -10.76 13.11 -4.01
N PHE A 62 -9.54 13.64 -4.02
CA PHE A 62 -8.36 12.87 -3.64
C PHE A 62 -7.96 13.05 -2.18
N VAL A 63 -8.26 14.17 -1.53
CA VAL A 63 -7.91 14.40 -0.12
C VAL A 63 -9.06 14.01 0.81
N MET A 64 -10.31 14.35 0.51
CA MET A 64 -11.43 13.89 1.37
C MET A 64 -11.80 12.44 1.13
N PHE A 65 -11.91 11.99 -0.13
CA PHE A 65 -12.22 10.59 -0.44
C PHE A 65 -10.97 9.70 -0.59
N GLY A 66 -9.77 10.26 -0.46
CA GLY A 66 -8.52 9.51 -0.60
C GLY A 66 -8.41 8.31 0.34
N SER A 67 -8.82 8.48 1.60
CA SER A 67 -8.84 7.39 2.60
C SER A 67 -9.77 6.25 2.18
N HIS A 68 -10.91 6.57 1.56
CA HIS A 68 -11.88 5.58 1.10
C HIS A 68 -11.37 4.87 -0.17
N LEU A 69 -10.71 5.60 -1.07
CA LEU A 69 -10.03 5.02 -2.24
C LEU A 69 -8.89 4.08 -1.83
N GLN A 70 -8.11 4.47 -0.82
CA GLN A 70 -7.03 3.66 -0.27
C GLN A 70 -7.59 2.37 0.36
N MET A 71 -8.67 2.49 1.15
CA MET A 71 -9.39 1.35 1.72
C MET A 71 -9.96 0.42 0.63
N LEU A 72 -10.59 0.97 -0.42
CA LEU A 72 -11.15 0.20 -1.52
C LEU A 72 -10.05 -0.52 -2.32
N MET A 73 -8.88 0.09 -2.48
CA MET A 73 -7.76 -0.55 -3.15
C MET A 73 -7.19 -1.70 -2.30
N LEU A 74 -6.97 -1.48 -1.01
CA LEU A 74 -6.44 -2.47 -0.06
C LEU A 74 -7.39 -3.66 0.15
N PHE A 75 -8.69 -3.40 0.34
CA PHE A 75 -9.66 -4.42 0.73
C PHE A 75 -10.60 -4.88 -0.40
N GLY A 76 -10.66 -4.15 -1.52
CA GLY A 76 -11.45 -4.52 -2.68
C GLY A 76 -10.59 -5.03 -3.81
N LEU A 77 -9.72 -4.18 -4.37
CA LEU A 77 -9.03 -4.46 -5.62
C LEU A 77 -7.89 -5.48 -5.46
N MET A 78 -7.10 -5.39 -4.40
CA MET A 78 -5.97 -6.29 -4.19
C MET A 78 -6.35 -7.74 -3.85
N PRO A 79 -7.35 -8.03 -3.01
CA PRO A 79 -7.83 -9.41 -2.83
C PRO A 79 -8.46 -9.98 -4.11
N LEU A 80 -9.09 -9.16 -4.96
CA LEU A 80 -9.57 -9.57 -6.29
C LEU A 80 -8.43 -9.97 -7.24
N LEU A 81 -7.24 -9.37 -7.08
CA LEU A 81 -6.04 -9.71 -7.83
C LEU A 81 -5.23 -10.86 -7.18
N GLY A 82 -5.75 -11.49 -6.12
CA GLY A 82 -5.10 -12.61 -5.44
C GLY A 82 -3.93 -12.22 -4.55
N LEU A 83 -3.81 -10.93 -4.18
CA LEU A 83 -2.80 -10.43 -3.24
C LEU A 83 -3.48 -10.17 -1.89
N GLN A 84 -3.05 -10.90 -0.86
CA GLN A 84 -3.52 -10.69 0.51
C GLN A 84 -2.58 -9.74 1.27
N HIS A 85 -3.14 -8.93 2.16
CA HIS A 85 -2.39 -8.01 2.99
C HIS A 85 -2.01 -8.67 4.31
N GLY A 86 -0.72 -8.88 4.54
CA GLY A 86 -0.17 -9.45 5.77
C GLY A 86 0.70 -8.43 6.49
N GLY A 87 0.12 -7.69 7.44
CA GLY A 87 0.84 -6.67 8.20
C GLY A 87 1.28 -5.48 7.34
N HIS A 88 2.56 -5.43 6.95
CA HIS A 88 3.19 -4.32 6.19
C HIS A 88 3.52 -4.64 4.73
N ARG A 89 3.16 -5.82 4.21
CA ARG A 89 3.42 -6.18 2.81
C ARG A 89 2.23 -6.91 2.19
N PHE A 90 2.06 -6.69 0.89
CA PHE A 90 1.21 -7.51 0.03
C PHE A 90 1.95 -8.79 -0.31
N TYR A 91 1.34 -9.94 -0.05
CA TYR A 91 1.88 -11.25 -0.39
C TYR A 91 0.86 -12.03 -1.22
N ASN A 92 1.36 -12.94 -2.06
CA ASN A 92 0.50 -13.84 -2.81
C ASN A 92 0.44 -15.17 -2.05
N PRO A 93 -0.70 -15.55 -1.45
CA PRO A 93 -0.81 -16.73 -0.61
C PRO A 93 -0.52 -18.02 -1.39
N GLU A 94 -0.77 -18.06 -2.71
CA GLU A 94 -0.47 -19.24 -3.52
C GLU A 94 1.02 -19.42 -3.76
N LYS A 95 1.76 -18.32 -3.93
CA LYS A 95 3.23 -18.38 -4.10
C LYS A 95 3.91 -18.78 -2.80
N GLU A 96 3.51 -18.20 -1.68
CA GLU A 96 4.10 -18.57 -0.38
C GLU A 96 3.81 -20.01 -0.02
N ARG A 97 2.60 -20.51 -0.30
CA ARG A 97 2.24 -21.91 -0.02
C ARG A 97 3.09 -22.89 -0.84
N LYS A 98 3.39 -22.56 -2.10
CA LYS A 98 4.31 -23.34 -2.95
C LYS A 98 5.76 -23.27 -2.44
N VAL A 99 6.23 -22.08 -2.11
CA VAL A 99 7.59 -21.87 -1.57
C VAL A 99 7.77 -22.61 -0.24
N MET A 100 6.75 -22.63 0.62
CA MET A 100 6.78 -23.38 1.88
C MET A 100 6.80 -24.89 1.66
N GLN A 101 6.02 -25.42 0.71
CA GLN A 101 6.02 -26.84 0.35
C GLN A 101 7.38 -27.27 -0.24
N ASP A 102 7.92 -26.47 -1.15
CA ASP A 102 9.23 -26.75 -1.76
C ASP A 102 10.34 -26.68 -0.72
N ALA A 103 10.32 -25.68 0.16
CA ALA A 103 11.34 -25.54 1.17
C ALA A 103 11.25 -26.64 2.26
N GLN A 104 10.04 -27.12 2.62
CA GLN A 104 9.88 -28.30 3.48
C GLN A 104 10.40 -29.57 2.79
N ALA A 105 10.14 -29.72 1.49
CA ALA A 105 10.62 -30.86 0.72
C ALA A 105 12.15 -30.83 0.53
N LYS A 106 12.77 -29.64 0.47
CA LYS A 106 14.25 -29.46 0.43
C LYS A 106 14.89 -29.74 1.79
N LEU A 107 14.28 -29.29 2.88
CA LEU A 107 14.71 -29.64 4.25
C LEU A 107 14.67 -31.14 4.50
N GLY A 108 13.59 -31.81 4.09
CA GLY A 108 13.48 -33.27 4.20
C GLY A 108 14.53 -34.03 3.38
N ARG A 109 15.14 -33.37 2.38
CA ARG A 109 16.23 -33.89 1.56
C ARG A 109 17.62 -33.46 2.04
N GLY A 110 17.73 -32.64 3.07
CA GLY A 110 19.00 -32.12 3.59
C GLY A 110 19.65 -31.06 2.69
N GLU A 111 18.90 -30.45 1.77
CA GLU A 111 19.41 -29.40 0.89
C GLU A 111 19.43 -28.03 1.59
N GLN A 112 20.38 -27.17 1.22
CA GLN A 112 20.42 -25.79 1.72
C GLN A 112 19.23 -24.99 1.19
N ILE A 113 18.51 -24.36 2.10
CA ILE A 113 17.41 -23.46 1.82
C ILE A 113 17.97 -22.05 1.58
N THR A 114 17.30 -21.28 0.71
CA THR A 114 17.64 -19.87 0.51
C THR A 114 17.13 -18.99 1.65
N GLN A 115 17.78 -17.84 1.91
CA GLN A 115 17.35 -16.88 2.95
C GLN A 115 15.90 -16.42 2.80
N TYR A 116 15.38 -16.36 1.57
CA TYR A 116 13.99 -16.00 1.30
C TYR A 116 13.01 -17.10 1.75
N GLU A 117 13.32 -18.36 1.46
CA GLU A 117 12.54 -19.53 1.89
C GLU A 117 12.55 -19.68 3.42
N GLU A 118 13.69 -19.43 4.08
CA GLU A 118 13.82 -19.42 5.54
C GLU A 118 12.97 -18.32 6.20
N TYR A 119 12.97 -17.11 5.62
CA TYR A 119 12.12 -16.00 6.08
C TYR A 119 10.63 -16.33 6.01
N VAL A 120 10.17 -16.92 4.90
CA VAL A 120 8.76 -17.30 4.71
C VAL A 120 8.34 -18.40 5.70
N MET A 121 9.22 -19.37 5.97
CA MET A 121 8.94 -20.39 7.00
C MET A 121 8.84 -19.80 8.40
N GLN A 122 9.73 -18.86 8.75
CA GLN A 122 9.75 -18.25 10.08
C GLN A 122 8.52 -17.36 10.31
N GLN A 123 8.09 -16.63 9.28
CA GLN A 123 6.89 -15.79 9.34
C GLN A 123 5.61 -16.63 9.52
N ASN A 124 5.47 -17.75 8.80
CA ASN A 124 4.34 -18.65 8.97
C ASN A 124 4.42 -19.47 10.27
N GLY A 125 5.62 -19.88 10.69
CA GLY A 125 5.84 -20.60 11.95
C GLY A 125 5.50 -19.78 13.19
N ALA A 126 5.80 -18.47 13.17
CA ALA A 126 5.42 -17.56 14.24
C ALA A 126 3.89 -17.39 14.37
N GLY A 127 3.16 -17.42 13.24
CA GLY A 127 1.69 -17.34 13.23
C GLY A 127 0.99 -18.62 13.72
N MET A 128 1.60 -19.80 13.53
CA MET A 128 1.04 -21.06 14.04
C MET A 128 1.35 -21.28 15.53
N ALA A 129 2.53 -20.86 16.00
CA ALA A 129 2.92 -20.99 17.40
C ALA A 129 2.06 -20.10 18.33
N SER A 130 1.66 -18.91 17.87
CA SER A 130 0.77 -18.04 18.64
C SER A 130 -0.66 -18.59 18.72
N GLY A 131 -1.20 -19.12 17.62
CA GLY A 131 -2.54 -19.73 17.60
C GLY A 131 -2.66 -20.96 18.50
N GLN A 132 -1.65 -21.83 18.53
CA GLN A 132 -1.65 -23.00 19.41
C GLN A 132 -1.46 -22.64 20.89
N ALA A 133 -0.62 -21.65 21.20
CA ALA A 133 -0.45 -21.18 22.58
C ALA A 133 -1.73 -20.54 23.14
N GLU A 134 -2.48 -19.82 22.30
CA GLU A 134 -3.75 -19.20 22.69
C GLU A 134 -4.87 -20.24 22.89
N GLU A 135 -4.92 -21.27 22.05
CA GLU A 135 -5.89 -22.37 22.16
C GLU A 135 -5.60 -23.29 23.36
N GLU A 136 -4.32 -23.54 23.67
CA GLU A 136 -3.91 -24.29 24.86
C GLU A 136 -4.19 -23.51 26.16
N MET A 137 -3.98 -22.19 26.15
CA MET A 137 -4.37 -21.32 27.27
C MET A 137 -5.89 -21.23 27.44
N ALA A 138 -6.67 -21.22 26.36
CA ALA A 138 -8.13 -21.24 26.42
C ALA A 138 -8.66 -22.56 26.99
N ARG A 139 -8.07 -23.71 26.62
CA ARG A 139 -8.43 -25.02 27.20
C ARG A 139 -8.14 -25.11 28.70
N ARG A 140 -7.03 -24.54 29.17
CA ARG A 140 -6.71 -24.51 30.61
C ARG A 140 -7.67 -23.66 31.43
N ARG A 141 -8.29 -22.63 30.84
CA ARG A 141 -9.28 -21.78 31.53
C ARG A 141 -10.67 -22.38 31.64
N MET A 142 -11.02 -23.35 30.78
CA MET A 142 -12.33 -24.01 30.80
C MET A 142 -12.34 -25.38 31.51
N GLY A 143 -11.18 -25.86 31.97
CA GLY A 143 -11.01 -27.19 32.58
C GLY A 143 -10.63 -27.20 34.06
N GLY A 144 -10.71 -26.07 34.77
CA GLY A 144 -10.47 -25.95 36.22
C GLY A 144 -11.60 -25.19 36.89
#